data_AF-A0A437ADQ3-F1
#
_entry.id   AF-A0A437ADQ3-F1
#
_cell.length_a   1.000
_cell.length_b   1.000
_cell.length_c   1.000
_cell.angle_alpha   90.00
_cell.angle_beta   90.00
_cell.angle_gamma   90.00
#
_symmetry.space_group_name_H-M   'P 1'
#
loop_
_entity.id
_entity.type
_entity.pdbx_description
1 polymer ?
#
loop_
_entity_poly.entity_id
_entity_poly.type
_entity_poly.pdbx_seq_one_letter_code
_entity_poly.pdbx_strand_id
1 'polypeptide(L)'
;MAIRRHILNRRKEDPTHKAIIHLGANIFEYRTEQEQEIYYWDDEELQFTKNEKLWIGRVSSLADEALQSLLMLENTIIVTDAGIWKKGIPIVTWPAIHGPLFKSLVVVGSVDTAGNLAFHREEDFVKVYAIGYGVEVPFFRRRNDFSVLQNGYESAKDSRHAAAAIVGILATHLSSNKDWDTTAAVDKLYNDAYSRVRNGPKVAWTGVRPPTAGCKRQREDEDGEEGDKKVKLEDSECSGDQIQS
;
A
#
# COMPACT_ATOMS: atom_id res chain seq x y z
N MET A 1 4.30 -17.52 -13.32
CA MET A 1 5.52 -17.84 -14.10
C MET A 1 5.95 -16.79 -15.14
N ALA A 2 5.05 -16.23 -15.95
CA ALA A 2 5.43 -15.24 -16.97
C ALA A 2 6.14 -13.99 -16.39
N ILE A 3 5.64 -13.46 -15.26
CA ILE A 3 6.24 -12.32 -14.55
C ILE A 3 7.68 -12.60 -14.13
N ARG A 4 7.92 -13.74 -13.45
CA ARG A 4 9.28 -14.16 -13.05
C ARG A 4 10.23 -14.21 -14.24
N ARG A 5 9.79 -14.83 -15.35
CA ARG A 5 10.60 -14.91 -16.58
C ARG A 5 10.90 -13.52 -17.15
N HIS A 6 9.94 -12.61 -17.14
CA HIS A 6 10.13 -11.23 -17.58
C HIS A 6 11.21 -10.52 -16.74
N ILE A 7 11.12 -10.59 -15.41
CA ILE A 7 12.09 -9.96 -14.49
C ILE A 7 13.50 -10.53 -14.72
N LEU A 8 13.62 -11.86 -14.85
CA LEU A 8 14.91 -12.50 -15.12
C LEU A 8 15.50 -12.10 -16.47
N ASN A 9 14.68 -11.98 -17.51
CA ASN A 9 15.15 -11.52 -18.82
C ASN A 9 15.60 -10.07 -18.77
N ARG A 10 14.84 -9.18 -18.11
CA ARG A 10 15.25 -7.78 -17.88
C ARG A 10 16.55 -7.67 -17.10
N ARG A 11 16.75 -8.52 -16.09
CA ARG A 11 18.02 -8.55 -15.32
C ARG A 11 19.21 -9.03 -16.14
N LYS A 12 19.00 -9.89 -17.14
CA LYS A 12 20.08 -10.28 -18.08
C LYS A 12 20.49 -9.13 -19.00
N GLU A 13 19.53 -8.30 -19.41
CA GLU A 13 19.76 -7.10 -20.22
C GLU A 13 20.39 -5.96 -19.39
N ASP A 14 19.92 -5.80 -18.15
CA ASP A 14 20.36 -4.79 -17.19
C ASP A 14 20.56 -5.44 -15.81
N PRO A 15 21.81 -5.73 -15.39
CA PRO A 15 22.09 -6.33 -14.09
C PRO A 15 21.58 -5.54 -12.89
N THR A 16 21.32 -4.23 -13.07
CA THR A 16 20.81 -3.33 -12.02
C THR A 16 19.28 -3.27 -11.96
N HIS A 17 18.60 -3.97 -12.86
CA HIS A 17 17.14 -3.99 -12.95
C HIS A 17 16.50 -4.52 -11.65
N LYS A 18 15.61 -3.72 -11.07
CA LYS A 18 14.83 -4.05 -9.87
C LYS A 18 13.35 -3.99 -10.20
N ALA A 19 12.58 -4.91 -9.62
CA ALA A 19 11.14 -4.98 -9.81
C ALA A 19 10.41 -4.73 -8.49
N ILE A 20 9.36 -3.91 -8.54
CA ILE A 20 8.39 -3.79 -7.45
C ILE A 20 7.07 -4.34 -7.98
N ILE A 21 6.51 -5.31 -7.25
CA ILE A 21 5.26 -5.97 -7.62
C ILE A 21 4.20 -5.57 -6.59
N HIS A 22 3.18 -4.84 -7.04
CA HIS A 22 1.98 -4.62 -6.24
C HIS A 22 1.06 -5.83 -6.38
N LEU A 23 0.79 -6.52 -5.28
CA LEU A 23 -0.13 -7.66 -5.21
C LEU A 23 -1.36 -7.27 -4.38
N GLY A 24 -2.25 -6.46 -4.97
CA GLY A 24 -3.50 -6.02 -4.33
C GLY A 24 -4.63 -7.05 -4.42
N ALA A 25 -4.31 -8.34 -4.36
CA ALA A 25 -5.26 -9.44 -4.42
C ALA A 25 -5.44 -10.02 -3.02
N ASN A 26 -6.61 -9.78 -2.43
CA ASN A 26 -7.02 -10.46 -1.20
C ASN A 26 -7.79 -11.72 -1.60
N ILE A 27 -7.14 -12.88 -1.51
CA ILE A 27 -7.81 -14.16 -1.74
C ILE A 27 -8.38 -14.61 -0.40
N PHE A 28 -9.68 -14.37 -0.21
CA PHE A 28 -10.39 -14.73 1.02
C PHE A 28 -10.59 -16.24 1.14
N GLU A 29 -10.56 -16.94 0.02
CA GLU A 29 -10.68 -18.40 -0.09
C GLU A 29 -9.34 -19.11 0.08
N TYR A 30 -8.23 -18.38 0.22
CA TYR A 30 -6.94 -19.00 0.54
C TYR A 30 -7.02 -19.58 1.94
N ARG A 31 -6.71 -20.86 2.05
CA ARG A 31 -6.68 -21.59 3.32
C ARG A 31 -5.60 -22.64 3.23
N THR A 32 -4.60 -22.56 4.10
CA THR A 32 -3.73 -23.71 4.39
C THR A 32 -4.58 -24.88 4.93
N GLU A 33 -4.10 -26.12 4.85
CA GLU A 33 -4.84 -27.28 5.39
C GLU A 33 -5.25 -27.08 6.86
N GLN A 34 -4.38 -26.44 7.67
CA GLN A 34 -4.68 -26.12 9.07
C GLN A 34 -5.75 -25.02 9.22
N GLU A 35 -5.75 -24.00 8.36
CA GLU A 35 -6.76 -22.93 8.40
C GLU A 35 -8.11 -23.35 7.86
N GLN A 36 -8.13 -24.35 6.97
CA GLN A 36 -9.38 -25.00 6.59
C GLN A 36 -10.06 -25.53 7.85
N GLU A 37 -9.36 -26.16 8.79
CA GLU A 37 -9.98 -26.72 10.01
C GLU A 37 -10.41 -25.65 11.04
N ILE A 38 -9.72 -24.51 11.13
CA ILE A 38 -9.90 -23.52 12.21
C ILE A 38 -11.01 -22.50 11.93
N TYR A 39 -11.23 -22.09 10.67
CA TYR A 39 -12.21 -21.05 10.33
C TYR A 39 -13.68 -21.53 10.29
N TYR A 40 -13.96 -22.80 10.60
CA TYR A 40 -15.29 -23.41 10.58
C TYR A 40 -16.23 -23.05 11.76
N TRP A 41 -15.88 -22.06 12.60
CA TRP A 41 -16.57 -21.90 13.90
C TRP A 41 -17.65 -20.82 14.02
N ASP A 42 -17.95 -20.01 13.00
CA ASP A 42 -18.97 -18.94 13.16
C ASP A 42 -19.97 -18.77 12.00
N ASP A 43 -19.86 -19.57 10.93
CA ASP A 43 -20.84 -19.54 9.83
C ASP A 43 -21.25 -20.97 9.48
N GLU A 44 -22.28 -21.48 10.17
CA GLU A 44 -22.86 -22.81 9.96
C GLU A 44 -23.34 -23.04 8.50
N GLU A 45 -23.40 -21.98 7.68
CA GLU A 45 -23.93 -22.01 6.32
C GLU A 45 -22.90 -22.36 5.23
N LEU A 46 -21.58 -22.33 5.50
CA LEU A 46 -20.54 -22.57 4.49
C LEU A 46 -19.86 -23.95 4.64
N GLN A 47 -20.62 -25.02 4.38
CA GLN A 47 -20.05 -26.36 4.26
C GLN A 47 -19.54 -26.63 2.83
N PHE A 48 -18.22 -26.55 2.63
CA PHE A 48 -17.59 -26.96 1.38
C PHE A 48 -17.63 -28.48 1.19
N THR A 49 -18.04 -28.93 0.01
CA THR A 49 -17.90 -30.30 -0.46
C THR A 49 -16.43 -30.73 -0.52
N LYS A 50 -16.18 -32.04 -0.53
CA LYS A 50 -14.82 -32.59 -0.70
C LYS A 50 -14.10 -32.05 -1.95
N ASN A 51 -14.84 -31.88 -3.04
CA ASN A 51 -14.28 -31.37 -4.31
C ASN A 51 -13.91 -29.90 -4.20
N GLU A 52 -14.72 -29.08 -3.52
CA GLU A 52 -14.41 -27.66 -3.27
C GLU A 52 -13.18 -27.52 -2.37
N LYS A 53 -13.06 -28.29 -1.30
CA LYS A 53 -11.85 -28.31 -0.45
C LYS A 53 -10.59 -28.67 -1.23
N LEU A 54 -10.68 -29.69 -2.10
CA LEU A 54 -9.57 -30.08 -2.96
C LEU A 54 -9.20 -28.99 -3.96
N TRP A 55 -10.20 -28.31 -4.54
CA TRP A 55 -9.98 -27.20 -5.46
C TRP A 55 -9.33 -26.01 -4.74
N ILE A 56 -9.84 -25.60 -3.58
CA ILE A 56 -9.28 -24.55 -2.73
C ILE A 56 -7.82 -24.84 -2.38
N GLY A 57 -7.53 -26.08 -1.93
CA GLY A 57 -6.18 -26.49 -1.59
C GLY A 57 -5.22 -26.40 -2.77
N ARG A 58 -5.64 -26.85 -3.96
CA ARG A 58 -4.82 -26.75 -5.19
C ARG A 58 -4.57 -25.31 -5.61
N VAL A 59 -5.58 -24.45 -5.59
CA VAL A 59 -5.44 -23.03 -5.92
C VAL A 59 -4.49 -22.35 -4.93
N SER A 60 -4.63 -22.63 -3.63
CA SER A 60 -3.78 -22.09 -2.58
C SER A 60 -2.32 -22.51 -2.76
N SER A 61 -2.07 -23.80 -3.01
CA SER A 61 -0.72 -24.31 -3.29
C SER A 61 -0.09 -23.67 -4.52
N LEU A 62 -0.83 -23.51 -5.62
CA LEU A 62 -0.34 -22.84 -6.82
C LEU A 62 -0.05 -21.35 -6.58
N ALA A 63 -0.87 -20.68 -5.76
CA ALA A 63 -0.66 -19.29 -5.38
C ALA A 63 0.62 -19.13 -4.56
N ASP A 64 0.86 -20.01 -3.58
CA ASP A 64 2.09 -20.01 -2.77
C ASP A 64 3.33 -20.31 -3.58
N GLU A 65 3.29 -21.33 -4.44
CA GLU A 65 4.41 -21.63 -5.35
C GLU A 65 4.74 -20.43 -6.22
N ALA A 66 3.72 -19.74 -6.76
CA ALA A 66 3.91 -18.55 -7.56
C ALA A 66 4.51 -17.40 -6.73
N LEU A 67 4.00 -17.14 -5.53
CA LEU A 67 4.49 -16.10 -4.62
C LEU A 67 5.94 -16.37 -4.20
N GLN A 68 6.23 -17.57 -3.71
CA GLN A 68 7.58 -18.00 -3.33
C GLN A 68 8.55 -17.89 -4.51
N SER A 69 8.11 -18.26 -5.72
CA SER A 69 8.94 -18.11 -6.92
C SER A 69 9.33 -16.66 -7.19
N LEU A 70 8.52 -15.68 -6.79
CA LEU A 70 8.86 -14.26 -6.92
C LEU A 70 9.70 -13.77 -5.74
N LEU A 71 9.38 -14.19 -4.52
CA LEU A 71 10.10 -13.81 -3.29
C LEU A 71 11.55 -14.31 -3.24
N MET A 72 11.87 -15.39 -3.97
CA MET A 72 13.23 -15.89 -4.16
C MET A 72 14.10 -15.02 -5.10
N LEU A 73 13.55 -13.96 -5.72
CA LEU A 73 14.34 -13.02 -6.51
C LEU A 73 14.89 -11.90 -5.63
N GLU A 74 16.21 -11.84 -5.47
CA GLU A 74 16.90 -10.78 -4.72
C GLU A 74 16.60 -9.37 -5.24
N ASN A 75 16.32 -9.23 -6.54
CA ASN A 75 16.03 -7.94 -7.18
C ASN A 75 14.53 -7.61 -7.22
N THR A 76 13.69 -8.28 -6.42
CA THR A 76 12.24 -8.05 -6.36
C THR A 76 11.78 -7.65 -4.97
N ILE A 77 10.90 -6.66 -4.91
CA ILE A 77 10.09 -6.33 -3.73
C ILE A 77 8.65 -6.66 -4.06
N ILE A 78 7.96 -7.40 -3.18
CA ILE A 78 6.52 -7.62 -3.29
C ILE A 78 5.84 -6.79 -2.21
N VAL A 79 4.86 -5.99 -2.61
CA VAL A 79 4.07 -5.16 -1.72
C VAL A 79 2.64 -5.64 -1.75
N THR A 80 2.08 -5.95 -0.58
CA THR A 80 0.68 -6.36 -0.40
C THR A 80 0.04 -5.52 0.68
N ASP A 81 -1.26 -5.31 0.59
CA ASP A 81 -2.03 -4.77 1.71
C ASP A 81 -2.30 -5.84 2.76
N ALA A 82 -2.54 -5.40 4.00
CA ALA A 82 -2.92 -6.27 5.12
C ALA A 82 -4.35 -6.83 5.02
N GLY A 83 -5.15 -6.42 4.02
CA GLY A 83 -6.56 -6.77 3.85
C GLY A 83 -7.53 -5.75 4.46
N ILE A 84 -8.81 -6.12 4.54
CA ILE A 84 -9.89 -5.32 5.15
C ILE A 84 -10.70 -6.13 6.17
N TRP A 85 -10.17 -6.36 7.38
CA TRP A 85 -10.96 -6.94 8.48
C TRP A 85 -11.30 -5.91 9.55
N LYS A 86 -12.31 -6.25 10.36
CA LYS A 86 -12.66 -5.46 11.54
C LYS A 86 -11.42 -5.29 12.42
N LYS A 87 -11.30 -4.11 13.03
CA LYS A 87 -10.24 -3.81 13.98
C LYS A 87 -10.21 -4.89 15.07
N GLY A 88 -9.03 -5.40 15.40
CA GLY A 88 -8.86 -6.48 16.38
C GLY A 88 -8.72 -7.89 15.80
N ILE A 89 -9.06 -8.11 14.53
CA ILE A 89 -8.92 -9.42 13.86
C ILE A 89 -7.49 -9.59 13.34
N PRO A 90 -6.87 -10.79 13.48
CA PRO A 90 -5.57 -11.09 12.90
C PRO A 90 -5.58 -11.05 11.36
N ILE A 91 -4.41 -10.79 10.78
CA ILE A 91 -4.23 -10.85 9.33
C ILE A 91 -4.13 -12.31 8.89
N VAL A 92 -5.12 -12.77 8.13
CA VAL A 92 -5.20 -14.14 7.60
C VAL A 92 -5.36 -14.18 6.08
N THR A 93 -5.38 -13.03 5.42
CA THR A 93 -5.57 -12.94 3.97
C THR A 93 -4.26 -13.23 3.25
N TRP A 94 -4.34 -14.04 2.20
CA TRP A 94 -3.23 -14.18 1.28
C TRP A 94 -3.09 -12.92 0.41
N PRO A 95 -1.87 -12.47 0.11
CA PRO A 95 -0.57 -13.05 0.51
C PRO A 95 -0.05 -12.54 1.86
N ALA A 96 -0.74 -11.57 2.49
CA ALA A 96 -0.28 -10.87 3.69
C ALA A 96 0.04 -11.78 4.88
N ILE A 97 -0.65 -12.90 5.02
CA ILE A 97 -0.39 -13.91 6.05
C ILE A 97 1.05 -14.45 6.02
N HIS A 98 1.71 -14.41 4.86
CA HIS A 98 3.11 -14.84 4.71
C HIS A 98 4.12 -13.77 5.14
N GLY A 99 3.67 -12.59 5.57
CA GLY A 99 4.54 -11.48 6.00
C GLY A 99 5.64 -11.85 6.99
N PRO A 100 5.37 -12.66 8.04
CA PRO A 100 6.40 -13.13 8.97
C PRO A 100 7.50 -13.98 8.33
N LEU A 101 7.23 -14.63 7.19
CA LEU A 101 8.11 -15.63 6.58
C LEU A 101 9.13 -15.02 5.62
N PHE A 102 8.83 -13.86 5.03
CA PHE A 102 9.63 -13.31 3.93
C PHE A 102 9.91 -11.81 4.11
N LYS A 103 11.19 -11.45 4.23
CA LYS A 103 11.62 -10.04 4.30
C LYS A 103 11.32 -9.24 3.04
N SER A 104 11.31 -9.89 1.87
CA SER A 104 11.00 -9.28 0.57
C SER A 104 9.50 -9.07 0.34
N LEU A 105 8.65 -9.54 1.27
CA LEU A 105 7.21 -9.28 1.30
C LEU A 105 6.92 -8.12 2.27
N VAL A 106 6.65 -6.95 1.71
CA VAL A 106 6.23 -5.77 2.46
C VAL A 106 4.72 -5.82 2.64
N VAL A 107 4.27 -6.12 3.86
CA VAL A 107 2.85 -6.05 4.23
C VAL A 107 2.53 -4.66 4.74
N VAL A 108 1.55 -4.02 4.11
CA VAL A 108 1.19 -2.63 4.35
C VAL A 108 -0.12 -2.54 5.12
N GLY A 109 -0.05 -1.96 6.31
CA GLY A 109 -1.22 -1.60 7.09
C GLY A 109 -1.87 -0.32 6.58
N SER A 110 -3.11 -0.06 6.99
CA SER A 110 -3.85 1.12 6.56
C SER A 110 -4.29 1.98 7.73
N VAL A 111 -4.16 3.29 7.55
CA VAL A 111 -4.62 4.31 8.49
C VAL A 111 -5.62 5.25 7.85
N ASP A 112 -6.37 5.96 8.68
CA ASP A 112 -7.14 7.13 8.27
C ASP A 112 -6.24 8.36 8.04
N THR A 113 -6.86 9.48 7.66
CA THR A 113 -6.13 10.73 7.39
C THR A 113 -5.46 11.33 8.63
N ALA A 114 -5.95 11.01 9.83
CA ALA A 114 -5.34 11.40 11.10
C ALA A 114 -4.19 10.47 11.53
N GLY A 115 -4.07 9.29 10.91
CA GLY A 115 -3.06 8.29 11.24
C GLY A 115 -3.54 7.24 12.24
N ASN A 116 -4.85 7.15 12.52
CA ASN A 116 -5.40 6.06 13.31
C ASN A 116 -5.54 4.80 12.47
N LEU A 117 -5.32 3.63 13.09
CA LEU A 117 -5.48 2.34 12.44
C LEU A 117 -6.91 2.17 11.88
N ALA A 118 -7.02 1.94 10.58
CA ALA A 118 -8.30 1.84 9.88
C ALA A 118 -8.86 0.40 9.84
N PHE A 119 -7.99 -0.61 9.76
CA PHE A 119 -8.35 -2.03 9.60
C PHE A 119 -7.43 -2.92 10.46
N HIS A 120 -7.92 -4.12 10.82
CA HIS A 120 -7.21 -5.16 11.60
C HIS A 120 -6.67 -4.72 12.96
N ARG A 121 -5.99 -5.62 13.65
CA ARG A 121 -5.08 -5.27 14.75
C ARG A 121 -3.67 -4.98 14.22
N GLU A 122 -2.88 -4.26 15.01
CA GLU A 122 -1.45 -4.14 14.74
C GLU A 122 -0.79 -5.53 14.86
N GLU A 123 0.05 -5.86 13.90
CA GLU A 123 0.82 -7.10 13.86
C GLU A 123 2.30 -6.75 13.74
N ASP A 124 3.17 -7.51 14.42
CA ASP A 124 4.60 -7.21 14.48
C ASP A 124 5.26 -7.21 13.10
N PHE A 125 4.77 -8.00 12.15
CA PHE A 125 5.32 -8.06 10.80
C PHE A 125 4.83 -6.90 9.89
N VAL A 126 3.82 -6.13 10.31
CA VAL A 126 3.36 -4.92 9.61
C VAL A 126 4.17 -3.73 10.09
N LYS A 127 5.30 -3.48 9.42
CA LYS A 127 6.27 -2.46 9.83
C LYS A 127 5.93 -1.04 9.34
N VAL A 128 5.03 -0.91 8.37
CA VAL A 128 4.68 0.37 7.75
C VAL A 128 3.20 0.44 7.41
N TYR A 129 2.65 1.63 7.56
CA TYR A 129 1.25 1.96 7.26
C TYR A 129 1.18 3.10 6.25
N ALA A 130 0.10 3.17 5.48
CA ALA A 130 -0.20 4.32 4.64
C ALA A 130 -1.68 4.66 4.68
N ILE A 131 -2.05 5.84 4.17
CA ILE A 131 -3.44 6.29 4.14
C ILE A 131 -4.22 5.37 3.19
N GLY A 132 -5.20 4.64 3.73
CA GLY A 132 -6.11 3.77 2.97
C GLY A 132 -7.57 4.25 2.99
N TYR A 133 -7.85 5.32 3.74
CA TYR A 133 -9.18 5.91 3.90
C TYR A 133 -9.16 7.37 3.46
N GLY A 134 -10.15 7.77 2.66
CA GLY A 134 -10.28 9.17 2.23
C GLY A 134 -9.25 9.57 1.17
N VAL A 135 -8.77 8.58 0.40
CA VAL A 135 -7.85 8.81 -0.72
C VAL A 135 -8.68 9.04 -1.99
N GLU A 136 -8.43 10.14 -2.68
CA GLU A 136 -9.04 10.39 -3.99
C GLU A 136 -8.34 9.55 -5.06
N VAL A 137 -9.11 8.71 -5.75
CA VAL A 137 -8.60 7.84 -6.81
C VAL A 137 -9.40 8.02 -8.09
N PRO A 138 -8.75 7.92 -9.26
CA PRO A 138 -9.46 7.95 -10.53
C PRO A 138 -10.34 6.70 -10.64
N PHE A 139 -11.60 6.87 -11.05
CA PHE A 139 -12.52 5.74 -11.27
C PHE A 139 -13.03 5.71 -12.71
N PHE A 140 -13.29 4.49 -13.19
CA PHE A 140 -14.00 4.24 -14.45
C PHE A 140 -15.34 3.56 -14.13
N ARG A 141 -16.43 4.33 -14.10
CA ARG A 141 -17.78 3.74 -14.02
C ARG A 141 -18.43 3.75 -15.40
N ARG A 142 -18.85 2.56 -15.85
CA ARG A 142 -19.93 2.49 -16.85
C ARG A 142 -21.24 2.77 -16.10
N ARG A 143 -21.85 3.93 -16.37
CA ARG A 143 -23.29 4.06 -16.13
C ARG A 143 -24.02 3.25 -17.20
N ASN A 144 -25.19 2.72 -16.84
CA ASN A 144 -26.05 1.94 -17.75
C ASN A 144 -26.44 2.71 -19.02
N ASP A 145 -26.26 4.04 -19.02
CA ASP A 145 -26.51 4.93 -20.17
C ASP A 145 -25.18 5.48 -20.70
N PHE A 146 -24.52 4.69 -21.56
CA PHE A 146 -23.48 4.99 -22.58
C PHE A 146 -22.44 6.13 -22.50
N SER A 147 -22.33 6.92 -21.43
CA SER A 147 -21.17 7.79 -21.20
C SER A 147 -20.29 7.17 -20.12
N VAL A 148 -19.08 6.73 -20.49
CA VAL A 148 -18.02 6.49 -19.50
C VAL A 148 -17.75 7.84 -18.86
N LEU A 149 -17.93 7.95 -17.55
CA LEU A 149 -17.41 9.10 -16.80
C LEU A 149 -15.89 8.99 -16.82
N GLN A 150 -15.28 9.51 -17.89
CA GLN A 150 -13.83 9.71 -17.98
C GLN A 150 -13.52 10.95 -17.13
N ASN A 151 -12.47 10.88 -16.31
CA ASN A 151 -11.95 11.95 -15.44
C ASN A 151 -12.67 12.17 -14.09
N GLY A 152 -13.42 11.17 -13.60
CA GLY A 152 -13.96 11.21 -12.24
C GLY A 152 -12.93 10.78 -11.18
N TYR A 153 -12.92 11.47 -10.04
CA TYR A 153 -12.26 11.03 -8.81
C TYR A 153 -13.31 10.64 -7.78
N GLU A 154 -13.05 9.58 -7.02
CA GLU A 154 -13.87 9.20 -5.88
C GLU A 154 -13.01 9.02 -4.64
N SER A 155 -13.56 9.36 -3.48
CA SER A 155 -12.94 9.06 -2.20
C SER A 155 -13.06 7.56 -1.93
N ALA A 156 -11.95 6.84 -2.06
CA ALA A 156 -11.91 5.42 -1.82
C ALA A 156 -11.62 5.08 -0.35
N LYS A 157 -12.11 3.90 0.04
CA LYS A 157 -11.86 3.26 1.33
C LYS A 157 -11.39 1.84 1.06
N ASP A 158 -10.09 1.64 0.99
CA ASP A 158 -9.52 0.32 0.75
C ASP A 158 -8.04 0.28 1.13
N SER A 159 -7.62 -0.81 1.75
CA SER A 159 -6.23 -1.05 2.14
C SER A 159 -5.28 -1.16 0.94
N ARG A 160 -5.81 -1.55 -0.24
CA ARG A 160 -5.04 -1.62 -1.49
C ARG A 160 -4.45 -0.27 -1.92
N HIS A 161 -5.08 0.84 -1.56
CA HIS A 161 -4.54 2.17 -1.83
C HIS A 161 -3.31 2.48 -0.98
N ALA A 162 -3.29 2.01 0.28
CA ALA A 162 -2.13 2.13 1.15
C ALA A 162 -0.94 1.37 0.54
N ALA A 163 -1.14 0.13 0.10
CA ALA A 163 -0.10 -0.66 -0.57
C ALA A 163 0.40 0.00 -1.86
N ALA A 164 -0.52 0.53 -2.69
CA ALA A 164 -0.14 1.26 -3.90
C ALA A 164 0.70 2.52 -3.61
N ALA A 165 0.40 3.25 -2.54
CA ALA A 165 1.21 4.40 -2.13
C ALA A 165 2.65 3.99 -1.76
N ILE A 166 2.80 2.88 -1.02
CA ILE A 166 4.11 2.33 -0.67
C ILE A 166 4.92 1.90 -1.91
N VAL A 167 4.26 1.33 -2.92
CA VAL A 167 4.90 0.99 -4.20
C VAL A 167 5.49 2.24 -4.86
N GLY A 168 4.76 3.35 -4.86
CA GLY A 168 5.26 4.63 -5.38
C GLY A 168 6.47 5.17 -4.61
N ILE A 169 6.45 5.07 -3.26
CA ILE A 169 7.58 5.48 -2.41
C ILE A 169 8.82 4.63 -2.71
N LEU A 170 8.68 3.31 -2.76
CA LEU A 170 9.79 2.40 -3.09
C LEU A 170 10.34 2.65 -4.49
N ALA A 171 9.47 2.92 -5.48
CA ALA A 171 9.89 3.28 -6.83
C ALA A 171 10.72 4.58 -6.83
N THR A 172 10.33 5.54 -6.00
CA THR A 172 11.07 6.80 -5.81
C THR A 172 12.43 6.56 -5.15
N HIS A 173 12.51 5.72 -4.11
CA HIS A 173 13.77 5.35 -3.46
C HIS A 173 14.75 4.70 -4.45
N LEU A 174 14.29 3.70 -5.21
CA LEU A 174 15.14 2.94 -6.14
C LEU A 174 15.55 3.75 -7.37
N SER A 175 14.69 4.65 -7.85
CA SER A 175 15.05 5.53 -8.98
C SER A 175 16.03 6.63 -8.58
N SER A 176 15.90 7.17 -7.36
CA SER A 176 16.80 8.21 -6.84
C SER A 176 18.14 7.65 -6.38
N ASN A 177 18.20 6.38 -5.96
CA ASN A 177 19.39 5.73 -5.43
C ASN A 177 19.70 4.45 -6.23
N LYS A 178 20.34 4.60 -7.39
CA LYS A 178 20.57 3.49 -8.32
C LYS A 178 21.43 2.36 -7.73
N ASP A 179 22.30 2.67 -6.78
CA ASP A 179 23.19 1.71 -6.14
C ASP A 179 22.52 0.92 -5.00
N TRP A 180 21.32 1.31 -4.58
CA TRP A 180 20.59 0.60 -3.52
C TRP A 180 20.04 -0.72 -4.03
N ASP A 181 20.20 -1.79 -3.26
CA ASP A 181 19.44 -3.01 -3.48
C ASP A 181 17.99 -2.86 -2.97
N THR A 182 17.20 -3.90 -3.17
CA THR A 182 15.80 -3.95 -2.72
C THR A 182 15.68 -3.84 -1.21
N THR A 183 16.59 -4.48 -0.47
CA THR A 183 16.65 -4.45 0.99
C THR A 183 16.87 -3.04 1.51
N ALA A 184 17.86 -2.31 0.98
CA ALA A 184 18.16 -0.94 1.38
C ALA A 184 16.97 0.01 1.16
N ALA A 185 16.22 -0.16 0.07
CA ALA A 185 15.02 0.64 -0.19
C ALA A 185 13.89 0.36 0.81
N VAL A 186 13.70 -0.90 1.21
CA VAL A 186 12.72 -1.31 2.23
C VAL A 186 13.14 -0.85 3.62
N ASP A 187 14.40 -1.01 3.98
CA ASP A 187 14.93 -0.54 5.26
C ASP A 187 14.80 0.98 5.39
N LYS A 188 15.09 1.73 4.31
CA LYS A 188 14.86 3.16 4.27
C LYS A 188 13.39 3.51 4.49
N LEU A 189 12.47 2.82 3.80
CA LEU A 189 11.03 3.02 3.98
C LEU A 189 10.61 2.83 5.45
N TYR A 190 11.07 1.77 6.11
CA TYR A 190 10.73 1.49 7.50
C TYR A 190 11.34 2.49 8.49
N ASN A 191 12.55 2.95 8.21
CA ASN A 191 13.25 3.93 9.04
C ASN A 191 12.64 5.34 8.93
N ASP A 192 12.10 5.70 7.77
CA ASP A 192 11.48 7.00 7.54
C ASP A 192 10.03 7.08 8.02
N ALA A 193 9.40 5.92 8.26
CA ALA A 193 8.05 5.86 8.77
C ALA A 193 7.98 6.36 10.23
N TYR A 194 6.97 7.18 10.53
CA TYR A 194 6.79 7.80 11.85
C TYR A 194 5.32 7.77 12.27
N SER A 195 5.09 7.76 13.59
CA SER A 195 3.73 7.81 14.13
C SER A 195 3.17 9.22 14.04
N ARG A 196 2.01 9.38 13.39
CA ARG A 196 1.30 10.68 13.31
C ARG A 196 0.56 11.04 14.60
N VAL A 197 0.12 10.02 15.34
CA VAL A 197 -0.49 10.15 16.66
C VAL A 197 0.41 9.48 17.70
N ARG A 198 0.36 9.96 18.94
CA ARG A 198 1.15 9.40 20.04
C ARG A 198 0.83 7.91 20.19
N ASN A 199 1.87 7.07 20.20
CA ASN A 199 1.76 5.61 20.27
C ASN A 199 0.94 4.98 19.13
N GLY A 200 0.78 5.67 18.01
CA GLY A 200 0.09 5.14 16.83
C GLY A 200 1.00 4.36 15.88
N PRO A 201 0.41 3.75 14.84
CA PRO A 201 1.15 3.02 13.81
C PRO A 201 2.13 3.94 13.06
N LYS A 202 3.25 3.38 12.61
CA LYS A 202 4.24 4.10 11.81
C LYS A 202 3.74 4.29 10.39
N VAL A 203 3.43 5.53 10.04
CA VAL A 203 2.93 5.91 8.72
C VAL A 203 4.10 6.28 7.82
N ALA A 204 4.10 5.78 6.59
CA ALA A 204 5.10 6.10 5.58
C ALA A 204 5.15 7.60 5.31
N TRP A 205 6.36 8.12 5.22
CA TRP A 205 6.64 9.52 4.95
C TRP A 205 7.16 9.70 3.53
N THR A 206 6.66 10.71 2.83
CA THR A 206 7.12 11.07 1.48
C THR A 206 8.06 12.27 1.48
N GLY A 207 8.44 12.81 2.64
CA GLY A 207 9.21 14.07 2.70
C GLY A 207 8.38 15.34 2.55
N VAL A 208 7.15 15.24 2.05
CA VAL A 208 6.28 16.38 1.76
C VAL A 208 5.29 16.58 2.91
N ARG A 209 5.55 17.59 3.76
CA ARG A 209 4.51 18.07 4.68
C ARG A 209 3.34 18.56 3.84
N PRO A 210 2.12 18.01 4.00
CA PRO A 210 0.95 18.70 3.47
C PRO A 210 0.98 20.13 4.03
N PRO A 211 0.74 21.16 3.20
CA PRO A 211 0.63 22.51 3.72
C PRO A 211 -0.36 22.48 4.88
N THR A 212 0.04 23.06 6.01
CA THR A 212 -0.81 23.22 7.18
C THR A 212 -2.17 23.71 6.70
N ALA A 213 -3.25 23.04 7.09
CA ALA A 213 -4.61 23.41 6.69
C ALA A 213 -4.82 24.90 6.99
N GLY A 214 -4.77 25.73 5.95
CA GLY A 214 -4.63 27.19 6.08
C GLY A 214 -3.88 27.82 4.91
N CYS A 215 -2.83 27.18 4.40
CA CYS A 215 -2.14 27.65 3.20
C CYS A 215 -2.78 27.06 1.95
N LYS A 216 -3.88 27.66 1.49
CA LYS A 216 -4.32 27.48 0.10
C LYS A 216 -3.15 27.96 -0.78
N ARG A 217 -2.48 27.05 -1.48
CA ARG A 217 -1.73 27.43 -2.68
C ARG A 217 -2.76 28.07 -3.60
N GLN A 218 -2.72 29.40 -3.72
CA GLN A 218 -3.38 30.04 -4.85
C GLN A 218 -2.75 29.41 -6.08
N ARG A 219 -3.59 28.73 -6.88
CA ARG A 219 -3.25 28.46 -8.27
C ARG A 219 -3.00 29.83 -8.87
N GLU A 220 -1.78 30.07 -9.33
CA GLU A 220 -1.55 31.09 -10.33
C GLU A 220 -2.23 30.57 -11.60
N ASP A 221 -3.52 30.88 -11.71
CA ASP A 221 -4.19 30.85 -12.99
C ASP A 221 -3.61 32.04 -13.76
N GLU A 222 -2.65 31.75 -14.64
CA GLU A 222 -2.20 32.66 -15.69
C GLU A 222 -3.41 32.98 -16.57
N ASP A 223 -3.97 34.19 -16.43
CA ASP A 223 -4.67 34.92 -17.49
C ASP A 223 -4.92 36.38 -17.05
N GLY A 224 -4.14 37.31 -17.61
CA GLY A 224 -4.65 38.64 -18.00
C GLY A 224 -4.57 39.81 -17.00
N GLU A 225 -3.70 40.75 -17.37
CA GLU A 225 -3.83 42.22 -17.26
C GLU A 225 -3.40 42.98 -15.98
N GLU A 226 -2.41 43.85 -16.23
CA GLU A 226 -2.09 45.14 -15.60
C GLU A 226 -1.96 45.24 -14.06
N GLY A 227 -0.69 45.17 -13.64
CA GLY A 227 -0.10 46.19 -12.78
C GLY A 227 -0.49 46.19 -11.31
N ASP A 228 0.17 45.37 -10.49
CA ASP A 228 0.79 45.88 -9.26
C ASP A 228 1.85 44.93 -8.70
N LYS A 229 2.74 45.50 -7.88
CA LYS A 229 4.05 44.99 -7.44
C LYS A 229 4.11 43.50 -7.03
N LYS A 230 5.11 42.79 -7.58
CA LYS A 230 5.64 41.53 -7.03
C LYS A 230 6.18 41.76 -5.61
N VAL A 231 5.38 41.44 -4.59
CA VAL A 231 5.88 41.27 -3.22
C VAL A 231 6.42 39.85 -3.12
N LYS A 232 7.74 39.70 -3.03
CA LYS A 232 8.36 38.48 -2.51
C LYS A 232 7.88 38.35 -1.07
N LEU A 233 7.03 37.36 -0.78
CA LEU A 233 6.81 36.91 0.59
C LEU A 233 8.12 36.25 1.04
N GLU A 234 8.86 36.95 1.89
CA GLU A 234 9.97 36.38 2.63
C GLU A 234 9.42 35.36 3.64
N ASP A 235 10.13 34.25 3.83
CA ASP A 235 9.80 33.14 4.74
C ASP A 235 9.76 33.52 6.24
N SER A 236 9.61 34.79 6.59
CA SER A 236 9.70 35.30 7.97
C SER A 236 8.35 35.42 8.71
N GLU A 237 7.20 35.32 8.03
CA GLU A 237 5.88 35.42 8.68
C GLU A 237 5.28 34.07 9.15
N CYS A 238 6.11 33.03 9.28
CA CYS A 238 5.73 31.76 9.91
C CYS A 238 6.36 31.60 11.31
N SER A 239 6.42 32.69 12.08
CA SER A 239 6.86 32.65 13.47
C SER A 239 5.81 33.22 14.42
N GLY A 240 5.41 32.39 15.39
CA GLY A 240 4.59 32.75 16.55
C GLY A 240 3.10 32.39 16.40
N ASP A 241 2.43 31.81 17.38
CA ASP A 241 2.86 31.50 18.73
C ASP A 241 1.78 30.67 19.46
N GLN A 242 2.22 30.03 20.55
CA GLN A 242 1.44 29.63 21.73
C GLN A 242 0.67 28.29 21.75
N ILE A 243 1.38 27.32 22.33
CA ILE A 243 0.95 26.51 23.47
C ILE A 243 0.00 27.29 24.40
N GLN A 244 -1.19 26.74 24.65
CA GLN A 244 -2.06 26.77 25.86
C GLN A 244 -3.35 26.04 25.44
N SER A 245 -3.91 25.04 26.11
CA SER A 245 -3.86 24.52 27.49
C SER A 245 -4.32 23.06 27.48
#